data_AF-A0A3B4WC87-F1
#
_entry.id   AF-A0A3B4WC87-F1
#
_cell.length_a   1.000
_cell.length_b   1.000
_cell.length_c   1.000
_cell.angle_alpha   90.00
_cell.angle_beta   90.00
_cell.angle_gamma   90.00
#
_symmetry.space_group_name_H-M   'P 1'
#
loop_
_entity.id
_entity.type
_entity.pdbx_description
1 polymer ?
#
loop_
_entity_poly.entity_id
_entity_poly.type
_entity_poly.pdbx_seq_one_letter_code
_entity_poly.pdbx_strand_id
1 'polypeptide(L)'
;MSASPAVVMRLVASAYSVAEKAGSIVRKVLHSGDLGIVEKTGANDLQTLADRLAQQSICASLSRRFPKITIIGEEELPFEEAKEDLIENGQAEEILQKSCPAEYSGLKEEELVVWVDPLDGTKEYTEGRLLSFLQLPGTDQSK
;
A
#
# COMPACT_ATOMS: atom_id res chain seq x y z
N MET A 1 -9.65 -21.59 23.88
CA MET A 1 -9.33 -20.17 23.70
C MET A 1 -8.63 -20.05 22.35
N SER A 2 -9.27 -19.46 21.34
CA SER A 2 -8.56 -19.17 20.08
C SER A 2 -7.52 -18.10 20.39
N ALA A 3 -6.24 -18.42 20.25
CA ALA A 3 -5.21 -17.40 20.32
C ALA A 3 -5.45 -16.37 19.20
N SER A 4 -5.20 -15.10 19.49
CA SER A 4 -5.24 -14.06 18.44
C SER A 4 -4.22 -14.43 17.36
N PRO A 5 -4.54 -14.30 16.05
CA PRO A 5 -3.58 -14.56 14.98
C PRO A 5 -2.29 -13.75 15.19
N ALA A 6 -1.15 -14.30 14.79
CA ALA A 6 0.15 -13.64 14.90
C ALA A 6 0.13 -12.24 14.27
N VAL A 7 0.95 -11.31 14.77
CA VAL A 7 0.97 -9.91 14.32
C VAL A 7 1.13 -9.82 12.80
N VAL A 8 2.06 -10.60 12.23
CA VAL A 8 2.31 -10.65 10.79
C VAL A 8 1.06 -11.06 10.00
N MET A 9 0.27 -12.03 10.49
CA MET A 9 -0.94 -12.49 9.81
C MET A 9 -2.02 -11.41 9.82
N ARG A 10 -2.17 -10.71 10.95
CA ARG A 10 -3.08 -9.57 11.04
C ARG A 10 -2.64 -8.43 10.13
N LEU A 11 -1.34 -8.15 10.06
CA LEU A 11 -0.77 -7.10 9.21
C LEU A 11 -1.03 -7.42 7.73
N VAL A 12 -0.74 -8.63 7.27
CA VAL A 12 -1.00 -9.06 5.88
C VAL A 12 -2.49 -9.02 5.56
N ALA A 13 -3.35 -9.47 6.47
CA ALA A 13 -4.80 -9.41 6.28
C ALA A 13 -5.34 -7.98 6.15
N SER A 14 -4.83 -7.04 6.96
CA SER A 14 -5.16 -5.62 6.84
C SER A 14 -4.59 -5.02 5.56
N ALA A 15 -3.33 -5.32 5.23
CA ALA A 15 -2.64 -4.79 4.07
C ALA A 15 -3.35 -5.20 2.77
N TYR A 16 -3.91 -6.40 2.70
CA TYR A 16 -4.76 -6.83 1.58
C TYR A 16 -5.94 -5.88 1.37
N SER A 17 -6.76 -5.67 2.40
CA SER A 17 -7.94 -4.80 2.31
C SER A 17 -7.55 -3.35 1.99
N VAL A 18 -6.48 -2.85 2.61
CA VAL A 18 -5.92 -1.52 2.37
C VAL A 18 -5.42 -1.37 0.93
N ALA A 19 -4.79 -2.40 0.36
CA ALA A 19 -4.36 -2.39 -1.04
C ALA A 19 -5.55 -2.36 -2.01
N GLU A 20 -6.65 -3.06 -1.73
CA GLU A 20 -7.88 -2.95 -2.53
C GLU A 20 -8.46 -1.53 -2.50
N LYS A 21 -8.45 -0.90 -1.32
CA LYS A 21 -8.85 0.50 -1.15
C LYS A 21 -7.96 1.44 -1.96
N ALA A 22 -6.64 1.29 -1.87
CA ALA A 22 -5.67 2.05 -2.64
C ALA A 22 -5.91 1.88 -4.15
N GLY A 23 -6.12 0.65 -4.64
CA GLY A 23 -6.46 0.39 -6.04
C GLY A 23 -7.77 1.06 -6.47
N SER A 24 -8.77 1.15 -5.58
CA SER A 24 -10.01 1.89 -5.83
C SER A 24 -9.77 3.40 -5.96
N ILE A 25 -8.89 3.97 -5.13
CA ILE A 25 -8.47 5.37 -5.20
C ILE A 25 -7.76 5.65 -6.54
N VAL A 26 -6.78 4.83 -6.90
CA VAL A 26 -6.03 4.95 -8.17
C VAL A 26 -7.00 4.94 -9.36
N ARG A 27 -7.92 3.97 -9.41
CA ARG A 27 -8.93 3.93 -10.47
C ARG A 27 -9.82 5.18 -10.47
N LYS A 28 -10.28 5.66 -9.30
CA LYS A 28 -11.14 6.85 -9.22
C LYS A 28 -10.44 8.10 -9.77
N VAL A 29 -9.17 8.31 -9.44
CA VAL A 29 -8.38 9.43 -9.96
C VAL A 29 -8.22 9.31 -11.48
N LEU A 30 -7.95 8.11 -12.01
CA LEU A 30 -7.88 7.94 -13.47
C LEU A 30 -9.21 8.28 -14.16
N HIS A 31 -10.34 7.83 -13.60
CA HIS A 31 -11.67 8.08 -14.16
C HIS A 31 -12.13 9.53 -13.99
N SER A 32 -11.55 10.31 -13.06
CA SER A 32 -11.87 11.74 -12.94
C SER A 32 -11.33 12.56 -14.11
N GLY A 33 -10.29 12.06 -14.79
CA GLY A 33 -9.57 12.77 -15.85
C GLY A 33 -8.64 13.88 -15.32
N ASP A 34 -8.67 14.17 -14.02
CA ASP A 34 -7.76 15.11 -13.36
C ASP A 34 -6.75 14.33 -12.52
N LEU A 35 -5.59 14.07 -13.13
CA LEU A 35 -4.51 13.33 -12.50
C LEU A 35 -3.71 14.19 -11.50
N GLY A 36 -3.83 15.52 -11.52
CA GLY A 36 -3.05 16.40 -10.64
C GLY A 36 -1.54 16.10 -10.65
N ILE A 37 -0.95 16.01 -11.85
CA ILE A 37 0.45 15.65 -12.08
C ILE A 37 1.37 16.75 -11.54
N VAL A 38 2.42 16.33 -10.83
CA VAL A 38 3.51 17.15 -10.29
C VAL A 38 4.83 16.56 -10.76
N GLU A 39 5.74 17.39 -11.27
CA GLU A 39 7.12 16.98 -11.55
C GLU A 39 7.97 17.12 -10.28
N LYS A 40 8.64 16.05 -9.87
CA LYS A 40 9.50 16.01 -8.67
C LYS A 40 10.89 16.54 -9.02
N THR A 41 11.76 15.71 -9.61
CA THR A 41 13.15 16.09 -9.97
C THR A 41 13.40 16.24 -11.48
N GLY A 42 12.44 15.88 -12.34
CA GLY A 42 12.52 16.07 -13.78
C GLY A 42 11.35 15.45 -14.56
N ALA A 43 11.37 15.58 -15.89
CA ALA A 43 10.25 15.20 -16.77
C ALA A 43 9.83 13.71 -16.77
N ASN A 44 10.63 12.83 -16.17
CA ASN A 44 10.31 11.40 -16.00
C ASN A 44 10.00 11.03 -14.55
N ASP A 45 10.13 11.97 -13.63
CA ASP A 45 9.92 11.78 -12.19
C ASP A 45 8.62 12.49 -11.82
N LEU A 46 7.52 11.78 -12.07
CA LEU A 46 6.16 12.31 -11.95
C LEU A 46 5.51 11.77 -10.68
N GLN A 47 4.66 12.59 -10.08
CA GLN A 47 3.77 12.22 -8.99
C GLN A 47 2.36 12.70 -9.33
N THR A 48 1.36 11.83 -9.21
CA THR A 48 -0.05 12.19 -9.44
C THR A 48 -0.82 12.30 -8.12
N LEU A 49 -2.05 12.76 -8.23
CA LEU A 49 -3.02 12.72 -7.13
C LEU A 49 -3.28 11.28 -6.66
N ALA A 50 -3.16 10.29 -7.54
CA ALA A 50 -3.33 8.89 -7.19
C ALA A 50 -2.24 8.41 -6.23
N ASP A 51 -0.96 8.71 -6.52
CA ASP A 51 0.20 8.35 -5.68
C ASP A 51 0.01 8.93 -4.27
N ARG A 52 -0.29 10.23 -4.19
CA ARG A 52 -0.51 10.93 -2.92
C ARG A 52 -1.65 10.34 -2.11
N LEU A 53 -2.84 10.20 -2.71
CA LEU A 53 -4.02 9.71 -2.00
C LEU A 53 -3.91 8.23 -1.61
N ALA A 54 -3.30 7.41 -2.47
CA ALA A 54 -3.06 6.01 -2.17
C ALA A 54 -2.08 5.86 -1.00
N GLN A 55 -0.96 6.58 -1.00
CA GLN A 55 -0.03 6.53 0.12
C GLN A 55 -0.66 7.06 1.42
N GLN A 56 -1.42 8.16 1.39
CA GLN A 56 -2.17 8.64 2.55
C GLN A 56 -3.11 7.57 3.10
N SER A 57 -3.88 6.92 2.22
CA SER A 57 -4.80 5.83 2.58
C SER A 57 -4.06 4.66 3.23
N ILE A 58 -2.96 4.20 2.63
CA ILE A 58 -2.18 3.06 3.11
C ILE A 58 -1.56 3.37 4.48
N CYS A 59 -0.81 4.47 4.57
CA CYS A 59 -0.08 4.84 5.78
C CYS A 59 -1.03 5.10 6.96
N ALA A 60 -2.12 5.84 6.75
CA ALA A 60 -3.07 6.14 7.81
C ALA A 60 -3.83 4.89 8.28
N SER A 61 -4.28 4.05 7.35
CA SER A 61 -5.03 2.82 7.69
C SER A 61 -4.19 1.82 8.47
N LEU A 62 -2.93 1.63 8.05
CA LEU A 62 -2.00 0.72 8.73
C LEU A 62 -1.54 1.29 10.07
N SER A 63 -1.17 2.57 10.15
CA SER A 63 -0.71 3.21 11.40
C SER A 63 -1.82 3.25 12.46
N ARG A 64 -3.09 3.41 12.05
CA ARG A 64 -4.23 3.38 12.97
C ARG A 64 -4.41 2.00 13.62
N ARG A 65 -4.12 0.92 12.90
CA ARG A 65 -4.28 -0.47 13.35
C ARG A 65 -3.04 -0.98 14.09
N PHE A 66 -1.87 -0.59 13.60
CA PHE A 66 -0.57 -1.03 14.04
C PHE A 66 0.29 0.19 14.38
N PRO A 67 0.03 0.87 15.51
CA PRO A 67 0.70 2.12 15.85
C PRO A 67 2.21 2.01 16.09
N LYS A 68 2.77 0.79 16.18
CA LYS A 68 4.20 0.56 16.45
C LYS A 68 5.01 0.13 15.23
N ILE A 69 4.38 -0.21 14.10
CA ILE A 69 5.15 -0.55 12.90
C ILE A 69 5.86 0.69 12.36
N THR A 70 6.99 0.48 11.70
CA THR A 70 7.61 1.53 10.89
C THR A 70 7.04 1.44 9.48
N ILE A 71 6.55 2.56 8.94
CA ILE A 71 6.10 2.66 7.55
C ILE A 71 6.99 3.66 6.81
N ILE A 72 7.52 3.24 5.66
CA ILE A 72 8.35 4.07 4.78
C ILE A 72 7.66 4.12 3.42
N GLY A 73 7.12 5.28 3.07
CA GLY A 73 6.51 5.53 1.77
C GLY A 73 7.50 6.13 0.77
N GLU A 74 7.26 5.91 -0.51
CA GLU A 74 8.00 6.57 -1.60
C GLU A 74 7.81 8.10 -1.59
N GLU A 75 6.57 8.56 -1.40
CA GLU A 75 6.23 9.97 -1.60
C GLU A 75 6.51 10.81 -0.35
N GLU A 76 7.13 11.98 -0.54
CA GLU A 76 7.27 12.98 0.51
C GLU A 76 5.96 13.74 0.68
N LEU A 77 5.15 13.32 1.64
CA LEU A 77 3.86 13.94 1.93
C LEU A 77 3.92 14.84 3.16
N PRO A 78 3.21 15.99 3.16
CA PRO A 78 3.04 16.78 4.37
C PRO A 78 2.30 15.96 5.42
N PHE A 79 2.58 16.24 6.69
CA PHE A 79 1.84 15.65 7.80
C PHE A 79 0.42 16.24 7.83
N GLU A 80 -0.52 15.52 7.24
CA GLU A 80 -1.95 15.84 7.26
C GLU A 80 -2.74 14.65 7.78
N GLU A 81 -3.77 14.91 8.57
CA GLU A 81 -4.73 13.87 8.95
C GLU A 81 -5.45 13.37 7.70
N ALA A 82 -5.33 12.06 7.44
CA ALA A 82 -6.04 11.45 6.35
C ALA A 82 -7.56 11.57 6.58
N LYS A 83 -8.28 11.93 5.53
CA LYS A 83 -9.74 11.99 5.56
C LYS A 83 -10.32 10.60 5.84
N GLU A 84 -11.41 10.53 6.59
CA GLU A 84 -12.00 9.25 7.00
C GLU A 84 -12.44 8.39 5.80
N ASP A 85 -12.78 9.01 4.67
CA ASP A 85 -13.13 8.31 3.42
C ASP A 85 -11.94 7.61 2.75
N LEU A 86 -10.71 7.93 3.14
CA LEU A 86 -9.49 7.26 2.71
C LEU A 86 -9.11 6.09 3.61
N ILE A 87 -9.70 5.99 4.81
CA ILE A 87 -9.34 4.95 5.79
C ILE A 87 -10.01 3.62 5.44
N GLU A 88 -9.23 2.53 5.51
CA GLU A 88 -9.72 1.16 5.43
C GLU A 88 -9.50 0.43 6.77
N ASN A 89 -10.59 -0.07 7.35
CA ASN A 89 -10.61 -0.70 8.66
C ASN A 89 -10.76 -2.24 8.61
N GLY A 90 -10.96 -2.80 7.43
CA GLY A 90 -11.13 -4.23 7.20
C GLY A 90 -9.87 -5.06 7.41
N GLN A 91 -10.08 -6.38 7.38
CA GLN A 91 -9.05 -7.41 7.30
C GLN A 91 -9.61 -8.57 6.47
N ALA A 92 -8.79 -9.15 5.60
CA ALA A 92 -9.13 -10.34 4.85
C ALA A 92 -9.24 -11.57 5.77
N GLU A 93 -10.46 -12.05 6.00
CA GLU A 93 -10.76 -13.18 6.89
C GLU A 93 -10.10 -14.48 6.41
N GLU A 94 -10.04 -14.68 5.08
CA GLU A 94 -9.38 -15.82 4.46
C GLU A 94 -7.88 -15.89 4.73
N ILE A 95 -7.24 -14.75 5.01
CA ILE A 95 -5.83 -14.65 5.41
C ILE A 95 -5.69 -14.92 6.91
N LEU A 96 -6.59 -14.38 7.74
CA LEU A 96 -6.59 -14.59 9.18
C LEU A 96 -6.77 -16.06 9.57
N GLN A 97 -7.46 -16.85 8.73
CA GLN A 97 -7.66 -18.29 8.92
C GLN A 97 -6.43 -19.13 8.56
N LYS A 98 -5.37 -18.55 7.97
CA LYS A 98 -4.13 -19.27 7.64
C LYS A 98 -3.24 -19.37 8.87
N SER A 99 -2.52 -20.49 8.97
CA SER A 99 -1.49 -20.67 10.00
C SER A 99 -0.28 -19.77 9.73
N CYS A 100 0.18 -19.05 10.75
CA CYS A 100 1.45 -18.33 10.68
C CYS A 100 2.62 -19.32 10.63
N PRO A 101 3.59 -19.14 9.70
CA PRO A 101 4.87 -19.86 9.76
C PRO A 101 5.55 -19.66 11.12
N ALA A 102 6.17 -20.72 11.65
CA ALA A 102 6.72 -20.72 13.01
C ALA A 102 7.79 -19.63 13.21
N GLU A 103 8.62 -19.40 12.19
CA GLU A 103 9.67 -18.37 12.16
C GLU A 103 9.17 -16.93 12.34
N TYR A 104 7.91 -16.65 11.97
CA TYR A 104 7.32 -15.31 12.09
C TYR A 104 6.32 -15.17 13.24
N SER A 105 6.01 -16.27 13.93
CA SER A 105 4.96 -16.30 14.95
C SER A 105 5.27 -15.45 16.18
N GLY A 106 6.55 -15.24 16.48
CA GLY A 106 7.03 -14.46 17.62
C GLY A 106 7.31 -12.98 17.33
N LEU A 107 7.13 -12.52 16.08
CA LEU A 107 7.43 -11.13 15.71
C LEU A 107 6.52 -10.14 16.43
N LYS A 108 7.14 -9.08 16.95
CA LYS A 108 6.45 -7.94 17.53
C LYS A 108 6.17 -6.89 16.46
N GLU A 109 5.24 -6.01 16.78
CA GLU A 109 4.81 -4.96 15.86
C GLU A 109 5.95 -3.97 15.57
N GLU A 110 6.70 -3.56 16.59
CA GLU A 110 7.87 -2.67 16.46
C GLU A 110 9.06 -3.27 15.69
N GLU A 111 9.04 -4.57 15.40
CA GLU A 111 10.08 -5.26 14.62
C GLU A 111 9.74 -5.29 13.12
N LEU A 112 8.55 -4.81 12.74
CA LEU A 112 8.07 -4.83 11.36
C LEU A 112 8.27 -3.46 10.69
N VAL A 113 8.83 -3.51 9.49
CA VAL A 113 8.97 -2.36 8.59
C VAL A 113 8.16 -2.63 7.33
N VAL A 114 7.25 -1.72 6.99
CA VAL A 114 6.43 -1.77 5.78
C VAL A 114 6.95 -0.71 4.80
N TRP A 115 7.38 -1.16 3.63
CA TRP A 115 7.78 -0.29 2.53
C TRP A 115 6.59 -0.13 1.59
N VAL A 116 6.23 1.11 1.28
CA VAL A 116 5.04 1.46 0.50
C VAL A 116 5.46 2.18 -0.76
N ASP A 117 5.23 1.53 -1.89
CA ASP A 117 5.11 2.16 -3.19
C ASP A 117 3.60 2.25 -3.49
N PRO A 118 3.02 3.46 -3.52
CA PRO A 118 1.57 3.62 -3.69
C PRO A 118 1.09 3.38 -5.12
N LEU A 119 1.97 3.51 -6.12
CA LEU A 119 1.67 3.41 -7.53
C LEU A 119 2.97 3.25 -8.35
N ASP A 120 3.38 2.00 -8.57
CA ASP A 120 4.53 1.67 -9.42
C ASP A 120 4.20 1.93 -10.90
N GLY A 121 5.04 2.71 -11.60
CA GLY A 121 4.82 3.09 -13.01
C GLY A 121 3.96 4.33 -13.20
N THR A 122 4.18 5.38 -12.38
CA THR A 122 3.45 6.65 -12.43
C THR A 122 3.44 7.29 -13.82
N LYS A 123 4.53 7.21 -14.57
CA LYS A 123 4.61 7.74 -15.93
C LYS A 123 3.65 7.01 -16.89
N GLU A 124 3.69 5.70 -16.92
CA GLU A 124 2.81 4.86 -17.73
C GLU A 124 1.34 5.07 -17.35
N TYR A 125 1.08 5.28 -16.06
CA TYR A 125 -0.24 5.67 -15.55
C TYR A 125 -0.73 7.01 -16.11
N THR A 126 0.14 8.03 -16.19
CA THR A 126 -0.24 9.31 -16.83
C THR A 126 -0.59 9.18 -18.31
N GLU A 127 -0.10 8.13 -18.98
CA GLU A 127 -0.38 7.83 -20.38
C GLU A 127 -1.58 6.87 -20.55
N GLY A 128 -2.25 6.50 -19.45
CA GLY A 128 -3.41 5.59 -19.45
C GLY A 128 -3.06 4.12 -19.67
N ARG A 129 -1.77 3.73 -19.54
CA ARG A 129 -1.33 2.34 -19.70
C ARG A 129 -1.46 1.57 -18.38
N LEU A 130 -2.66 1.06 -18.13
CA LEU A 130 -3.00 0.34 -16.90
C LEU A 130 -2.40 -1.08 -16.74
N LEU A 131 -1.72 -1.62 -17.77
CA LEU A 131 -1.25 -3.01 -17.82
C LEU A 131 0.24 -3.20 -17.47
N SER A 132 0.98 -2.12 -17.22
CA SER A 132 2.39 -2.20 -16.81
C SER A 132 2.58 -2.36 -15.28
N PHE A 133 1.49 -2.31 -14.51
CA PHE A 133 1.53 -2.46 -13.06
C PHE A 133 1.96 -3.89 -12.69
N LEU A 134 3.12 -3.99 -12.04
CA LEU A 134 3.78 -5.18 -11.50
C LEU A 134 4.70 -5.92 -12.48
N GLN A 135 5.92 -5.40 -12.64
CA GLN A 135 7.08 -6.26 -12.91
C GLN A 135 8.18 -6.02 -11.88
N LEU A 136 8.03 -6.66 -10.71
CA LEU A 136 9.15 -6.84 -9.79
C LEU A 136 10.23 -7.71 -10.48
N PRO A 137 11.54 -7.37 -10.38
CA PRO A 137 12.59 -8.18 -10.95
C PRO A 137 12.73 -9.47 -10.15
N GLY A 138 12.27 -10.58 -10.71
CA GLY A 138 12.32 -11.86 -10.01
C GLY A 138 11.73 -13.02 -10.80
N THR A 139 12.34 -13.35 -11.93
CA THR A 139 12.58 -14.74 -12.40
C THR A 139 13.31 -14.67 -13.74
N ASP A 140 14.64 -14.69 -13.69
CA ASP A 140 15.40 -15.26 -14.78
C ASP A 140 15.04 -16.76 -14.82
N GLN A 141 14.18 -17.13 -15.76
CA GLN A 141 13.98 -18.52 -16.18
C GLN A 141 14.55 -18.62 -17.61
N SER A 142 15.85 -18.40 -17.74
CA SER A 142 16.61 -18.91 -18.88
C SER A 142 16.70 -20.43 -18.75
N LYS A 143 15.96 -21.09 -19.65
CA LYS A 143 16.23 -22.45 -20.10
C LYS A 143 17.45 -22.46 -21.01
#